data_AF-E0D3Q1-F1
#
_entry.id   AF-E0D3Q1-F1
#
_cell.length_a   1.000
_cell.length_b   1.000
_cell.length_c   1.000
_cell.angle_alpha   90.00
_cell.angle_beta   90.00
_cell.angle_gamma   90.00
#
_symmetry.space_group_name_H-M   'P 1'
#
loop_
_entity.id
_entity.type
_entity.pdbx_description
1 polymer ?
#
loop_
_entity_poly.entity_id
_entity_poly.type
_entity_poly.pdbx_seq_one_letter_code
_entity_poly.pdbx_strand_id
1 'polypeptide(L)'
;FSQLSSFNMHSKSLTLVLFLSLLSMGGLPPLTGFFPKWLVIQQFILSNSIVWLSVLLMSALLTLFFYLRIAISSMIFAYPKMKISLTSTPSSVLLSATLVNFSPILYPFLGLFLY
;
A
#
# COMPACT_ATOMS: atom_id res chain seq x y z
N PHE A 1 -10.39 -10.27 15.78
CA PHE A 1 -9.73 -8.99 16.07
C PHE A 1 -8.71 -9.11 17.19
N SER A 2 -9.07 -9.62 18.37
CA SER A 2 -8.14 -9.83 19.50
C SER A 2 -6.97 -10.79 19.20
N GLN A 3 -7.21 -11.89 18.48
CA GLN A 3 -6.14 -12.81 18.06
C GLN A 3 -5.19 -12.22 17.01
N LEU A 4 -5.69 -11.36 16.11
CA LEU A 4 -4.84 -10.68 15.12
C LEU A 4 -3.98 -9.59 15.79
N SER A 5 -4.51 -8.93 16.83
CA SER A 5 -3.73 -7.98 17.64
C SER A 5 -2.67 -8.65 18.51
N SER A 6 -2.84 -9.91 18.94
CA SER A 6 -1.82 -10.61 19.74
C SER A 6 -0.58 -11.00 18.93
N PHE A 7 -0.71 -11.28 17.62
CA PHE A 7 0.44 -11.49 16.73
C PHE A 7 1.28 -10.23 16.54
N ASN A 8 0.70 -9.05 16.76
CA ASN A 8 1.39 -7.76 16.68
C ASN A 8 2.41 -7.54 17.81
N MET A 9 2.43 -8.42 18.83
CA MET A 9 3.35 -8.31 19.98
C MET A 9 4.67 -9.08 19.81
N HIS A 10 4.79 -10.01 18.85
CA HIS A 10 6.00 -10.86 18.72
C HIS A 10 7.03 -10.36 17.69
N SER A 11 6.63 -9.66 16.63
CA SER A 11 7.52 -8.81 15.82
C SER A 11 6.73 -8.01 14.78
N LYS A 12 7.00 -6.71 14.70
CA LYS A 12 6.37 -5.78 13.74
C LYS A 12 6.67 -6.14 12.26
N SER A 13 7.75 -6.89 12.04
CA SER A 13 8.13 -7.40 10.71
C SER A 13 7.17 -8.49 10.21
N LEU A 14 6.77 -9.42 11.08
CA LEU A 14 5.97 -10.59 10.69
C LEU A 14 4.53 -10.20 10.35
N THR A 15 3.97 -9.22 11.06
CA THR A 15 2.66 -8.63 10.71
C THR A 15 2.70 -7.87 9.37
N LEU A 16 3.82 -7.23 9.03
CA LEU A 16 4.01 -6.57 7.75
C LEU A 16 4.12 -7.58 6.60
N VAL A 17 4.85 -8.68 6.79
CA VAL A 17 4.96 -9.77 5.79
C VAL A 17 3.58 -10.42 5.55
N LEU A 18 2.82 -10.70 6.62
CA LEU A 18 1.45 -11.21 6.50
C LEU A 18 0.56 -10.24 5.72
N PHE A 19 0.63 -8.94 6.00
CA PHE A 19 -0.10 -7.93 5.24
C PHE A 19 0.28 -7.93 3.76
N LEU A 20 1.57 -7.93 3.43
CA LEU A 20 2.05 -7.97 2.04
C LEU A 20 1.56 -9.24 1.31
N SER A 21 1.51 -10.37 2.00
CA SER A 21 1.04 -11.64 1.43
C SER A 21 -0.47 -11.65 1.15
N LEU A 22 -1.28 -11.09 2.05
CA LEU A 22 -2.73 -10.94 1.82
C LEU A 22 -3.02 -10.00 0.65
N LEU A 23 -2.25 -8.91 0.59
CA LEU A 23 -2.39 -7.92 -0.45
C LEU A 23 -1.92 -8.46 -1.82
N SER A 24 -0.92 -9.34 -1.85
CA SER A 24 -0.43 -9.97 -3.09
C SER A 24 -1.46 -10.92 -3.69
N MET A 25 -2.19 -11.67 -2.85
CA MET A 25 -3.34 -12.48 -3.30
C MET A 25 -4.51 -11.64 -3.85
N GLY A 26 -4.60 -10.38 -3.42
CA GLY A 26 -5.52 -9.38 -4.00
C GLY A 26 -5.17 -8.99 -5.44
N GLY A 27 -3.88 -9.01 -5.80
CA GLY A 27 -3.40 -8.73 -7.16
C GLY A 27 -3.33 -7.24 -7.49
N LEU A 28 -2.69 -6.43 -6.64
CA LEU A 28 -2.37 -5.04 -6.99
C LEU A 28 -1.20 -4.95 -7.99
N PRO A 29 -1.15 -3.91 -8.84
CA PRO A 29 -0.15 -3.76 -9.91
C PRO A 29 1.32 -3.90 -9.49
N PRO A 30 1.77 -3.53 -8.27
CA PRO A 30 3.15 -3.78 -7.84
C PRO A 30 3.41 -5.19 -7.27
N LEU A 31 2.39 -6.04 -7.10
CA LEU A 31 2.50 -7.33 -6.40
C LEU A 31 2.46 -8.53 -7.35
N THR A 32 3.20 -9.58 -6.99
CA THR A 32 3.41 -10.79 -7.82
C THR A 32 2.11 -11.54 -8.18
N GLY A 33 1.08 -11.46 -7.35
CA GLY A 33 -0.22 -12.09 -7.63
C GLY A 33 -1.04 -11.43 -8.73
N PHE A 34 -0.64 -10.26 -9.23
CA PHE A 34 -1.28 -9.64 -10.39
C PHE A 34 -0.93 -10.34 -11.70
N PHE A 35 0.32 -10.79 -11.85
CA PHE A 35 0.83 -11.40 -13.08
C PHE A 35 -0.04 -12.58 -13.61
N PRO A 36 -0.39 -13.60 -12.79
CA PRO A 36 -1.24 -14.68 -13.26
C PRO A 36 -2.68 -14.24 -13.56
N LYS A 37 -3.25 -13.30 -12.79
CA LYS A 37 -4.60 -12.76 -13.07
C LYS A 37 -4.64 -12.03 -14.42
N TRP A 38 -3.59 -11.27 -14.71
CA TRP A 38 -3.46 -10.55 -15.98
C TRP A 38 -3.34 -11.51 -17.17
N LEU A 39 -2.56 -12.59 -17.05
CA LEU A 39 -2.47 -13.63 -18.08
C LEU A 39 -3.82 -14.29 -18.36
N VAL A 40 -4.61 -14.60 -17.32
CA VAL A 40 -5.95 -15.19 -17.48
C VAL A 40 -6.90 -14.22 -18.17
N ILE A 41 -6.86 -12.93 -17.82
CA ILE A 41 -7.63 -11.87 -18.50
C ILE A 41 -7.26 -11.81 -19.99
N GLN A 42 -5.97 -11.88 -20.32
CA GLN A 42 -5.51 -11.85 -21.71
C GLN A 42 -6.02 -13.06 -22.51
N GLN A 43 -6.01 -14.26 -21.92
CA GLN A 43 -6.56 -15.46 -22.55
C GLN A 43 -8.06 -15.33 -22.83
N PHE A 44 -8.84 -14.78 -21.88
CA PHE A 44 -10.27 -14.59 -22.06
C PHE A 44 -10.63 -13.51 -23.09
N ILE A 45 -9.79 -12.48 -23.23
CA ILE A 45 -9.92 -11.48 -24.30
C ILE A 45 -9.66 -12.13 -25.66
N LEU A 46 -8.63 -12.99 -25.77
CA LEU A 46 -8.33 -13.72 -27.01
C LEU A 46 -9.45 -14.71 -27.39
N SER A 47 -10.14 -15.31 -26.42
CA SER A 47 -11.28 -16.20 -26.66
C SER A 47 -12.63 -15.48 -26.84
N ASN A 48 -12.66 -14.13 -26.85
CA ASN A 48 -13.86 -13.29 -27.00
C ASN A 48 -15.00 -13.55 -26.00
N SER A 49 -14.73 -14.23 -24.88
CA SER A 49 -15.77 -14.66 -23.95
C SER A 49 -15.96 -13.64 -22.82
N ILE A 50 -16.63 -12.53 -23.13
CA ILE A 50 -16.78 -11.36 -22.25
C ILE A 50 -17.57 -11.66 -20.96
N VAL A 51 -18.52 -12.59 -21.00
CA VAL A 51 -19.37 -12.96 -19.85
C VAL A 51 -18.54 -13.64 -18.76
N TRP A 52 -17.61 -14.51 -19.14
CA TRP A 52 -16.74 -15.20 -18.19
C TRP A 52 -15.71 -14.24 -17.59
N LEU A 53 -15.21 -13.30 -18.40
CA LEU A 53 -14.33 -12.22 -17.94
C LEU A 53 -15.00 -11.38 -16.84
N SER A 54 -16.27 -11.00 -17.03
CA SER A 54 -16.98 -10.15 -16.07
C SER A 54 -17.21 -10.86 -14.73
N VAL A 55 -17.61 -12.12 -14.74
CA VAL A 55 -17.77 -12.94 -13.51
C VAL A 55 -16.44 -13.08 -12.77
N LEU A 56 -15.36 -13.34 -13.51
CA LEU A 56 -14.01 -13.44 -12.94
C LEU A 56 -13.58 -12.12 -12.29
N LEU A 57 -13.77 -10.99 -12.99
CA LEU A 57 -13.43 -9.66 -12.46
C LEU A 57 -14.26 -9.30 -11.21
N MET A 58 -15.57 -9.59 -11.21
CA MET A 58 -16.42 -9.34 -10.04
C MET A 58 -15.99 -10.15 -8.83
N SER A 59 -15.61 -11.42 -9.02
CA SER A 59 -15.07 -12.26 -7.93
C SER A 59 -13.73 -11.74 -7.39
N ALA A 60 -12.87 -11.23 -8.27
CA ALA A 60 -11.58 -10.64 -7.90
C ALA A 60 -11.75 -9.33 -7.11
N LEU A 61 -12.72 -8.50 -7.48
CA LEU A 61 -13.06 -7.27 -6.75
C LEU A 61 -13.61 -7.55 -5.35
N LEU A 62 -14.48 -8.57 -5.22
CA LEU A 62 -15.03 -9.00 -3.93
C LEU A 62 -13.95 -9.47 -2.95
N THR A 63 -13.03 -10.31 -3.42
CA THR A 63 -11.90 -10.81 -2.60
C THR A 63 -10.96 -9.67 -2.20
N LEU A 64 -10.69 -8.73 -3.11
CA LEU A 64 -9.87 -7.57 -2.83
C LEU A 64 -10.50 -6.64 -1.78
N PHE A 65 -11.81 -6.39 -1.85
CA PHE A 65 -12.52 -5.59 -0.85
C PHE A 65 -12.39 -6.19 0.56
N PHE A 66 -12.56 -7.51 0.67
CA PHE A 66 -12.43 -8.21 1.94
C PHE A 66 -11.00 -8.10 2.51
N TYR A 67 -9.98 -8.30 1.68
CA TYR A 67 -8.58 -8.19 2.11
C TYR A 67 -8.21 -6.77 2.52
N LEU A 68 -8.63 -5.75 1.78
CA LEU A 68 -8.39 -4.34 2.13
C LEU A 68 -8.99 -3.99 3.49
N ARG A 69 -10.20 -4.46 3.78
CA ARG A 69 -10.85 -4.21 5.08
C ARG A 69 -10.02 -4.76 6.24
N ILE A 70 -9.50 -5.98 6.10
CA ILE A 70 -8.65 -6.61 7.12
C ILE A 70 -7.33 -5.84 7.26
N ALA A 71 -6.71 -5.51 6.13
CA ALA A 71 -5.48 -4.74 6.01
C ALA A 71 -5.57 -3.40 6.77
N ILE A 72 -6.57 -2.58 6.47
CA ILE A 72 -6.79 -1.27 7.12
C ILE A 72 -6.92 -1.44 8.64
N SER A 73 -7.69 -2.43 9.06
CA SER A 73 -7.93 -2.67 10.48
C SER A 73 -6.64 -3.04 11.23
N SER A 74 -5.75 -3.85 10.62
CA SER A 74 -4.45 -4.21 11.20
C SER A 74 -3.48 -3.03 11.28
N MET A 75 -3.45 -2.15 10.25
CA MET A 75 -2.60 -0.96 10.23
C MET A 75 -2.95 -0.02 11.37
N ILE A 76 -4.25 0.24 11.59
CA ILE A 76 -4.75 1.09 12.68
C ILE A 76 -4.24 0.61 14.05
N PHE A 77 -4.22 -0.72 14.29
CA PHE A 77 -3.68 -1.28 15.53
C PHE A 77 -2.15 -1.25 15.64
N ALA A 78 -1.42 -1.14 14.53
CA ALA A 78 0.04 -1.13 14.50
C ALA A 78 0.66 0.26 14.75
N TYR A 79 -0.14 1.33 14.77
CA TYR A 79 0.35 2.67 15.09
C TYR A 79 0.73 2.74 16.58
N PRO A 80 2.01 3.03 16.89
CA PRO A 80 2.38 3.32 18.27
C PRO A 80 1.59 4.55 18.69
N LYS A 81 0.94 4.50 19.86
CA LYS A 81 0.37 5.69 20.48
C LYS A 81 1.49 6.73 20.53
N MET A 82 1.34 7.80 19.77
CA MET A 82 2.34 8.86 19.66
C MET A 82 2.46 9.49 21.04
N LYS A 83 3.46 9.04 21.82
CA LYS A 83 3.82 9.71 23.06
C LYS A 83 4.52 10.98 22.60
N ILE A 84 3.77 12.09 22.57
CA ILE A 84 4.34 13.41 22.35
C ILE A 84 5.32 13.66 23.50
N SER A 85 6.58 13.36 23.25
CA SER A 85 7.68 13.93 24.02
C SER A 85 7.88 15.31 23.44
N LEU A 86 7.39 16.34 24.13
CA LEU A 86 7.74 17.73 23.85
C LEU A 86 9.23 17.93 24.16
N THR A 87 10.09 17.46 23.26
CA THR A 87 11.48 17.83 23.22
C THR A 87 11.60 18.96 22.19
N SER A 88 11.95 20.15 22.67
CA SER A 88 12.19 21.34 21.85
C SER A 88 13.36 21.08 20.91
N THR A 89 13.08 20.68 19.66
CA THR A 89 14.11 20.63 18.62
C THR A 89 14.57 22.06 18.32
N PRO A 90 15.89 22.30 18.14
CA PRO A 90 16.38 23.62 17.79
C PRO A 90 15.73 24.12 16.48
N SER A 91 15.38 25.39 16.44
CA SER A 91 14.64 26.03 15.32
C SER A 91 15.33 25.85 13.97
N SER A 92 16.67 25.74 13.94
CA SER A 92 17.46 25.53 12.73
C SER A 92 17.22 24.18 12.06
N VAL A 93 17.00 23.10 12.84
CA VAL A 93 16.74 21.75 12.30
C VAL A 93 15.29 21.64 11.81
N LEU A 94 14.37 22.40 12.39
CA LEU A 94 12.98 22.48 11.93
C LEU A 94 12.90 23.20 10.58
N LEU A 95 13.68 24.28 10.40
CA LEU A 95 13.82 24.99 9.13
C LEU A 95 14.42 24.12 8.01
N SER A 96 15.41 23.27 8.32
CA SER A 96 15.96 22.36 7.31
C SER A 96 14.99 21.23 6.96
N ALA A 97 14.24 20.69 7.94
CA ALA A 97 13.25 19.65 7.69
C ALA A 97 12.07 20.14 6.83
N THR A 98 11.63 21.39 7.00
CA THR A 98 10.56 21.96 6.16
C THR A 98 11.02 22.20 4.72
N LEU A 99 12.29 22.59 4.50
CA LEU A 99 12.84 22.80 3.15
C LEU A 99 12.92 21.51 2.32
N VAL A 100 13.20 20.36 2.96
CA VAL A 100 13.25 19.06 2.24
C VAL A 100 11.90 18.69 1.63
N ASN A 101 10.79 19.00 2.30
CA ASN A 101 9.45 18.70 1.79
C ASN A 101 9.04 19.56 0.59
N PHE A 102 9.60 20.76 0.42
CA PHE A 102 9.34 21.60 -0.75
C PHE A 102 10.26 21.30 -1.94
N SER A 103 11.30 20.47 -1.77
CA SER A 103 12.23 20.11 -2.85
C SER A 103 11.58 19.56 -4.13
N PRO A 104 10.48 18.78 -4.10
CA PRO A 104 9.87 18.25 -5.32
C PRO A 104 9.19 19.33 -6.18
N ILE A 105 8.76 20.44 -5.56
CA ILE A 105 8.10 21.55 -6.27
C ILE A 105 9.12 22.41 -7.06
N LEU A 106 10.40 22.39 -6.63
CA LEU A 106 11.47 23.21 -7.22
C LEU A 106 12.16 22.53 -8.41
N TYR A 107 12.08 21.20 -8.51
CA TYR A 107 12.67 20.43 -9.61
C TYR A 107 12.26 20.89 -11.03
N PRO A 108 10.97 21.18 -11.32
CA PRO A 108 10.57 21.67 -12.64
C PRO A 108 11.09 23.08 -12.96
N PHE A 109 11.39 23.90 -11.96
CA PHE A 109 11.91 25.26 -12.18
C PHE A 109 13.39 25.25 -12.61
N LEU A 110 14.18 24.30 -12.11
CA LEU A 110 15.58 24.09 -12.54
C LEU A 110 15.68 23.70 -14.03
N GLY A 111 14.72 22.90 -14.51
CA GLY A 111 14.68 22.48 -15.92
C GLY A 111 14.45 23.63 -16.90
N LEU A 112 13.78 24.71 -16.47
CA LEU A 112 13.55 25.91 -17.26
C LEU A 112 14.79 26.83 -17.37
N PHE A 113 15.78 26.69 -16.49
CA PHE A 113 16.99 27.51 -16.50
C PHE A 113 18.12 26.88 -17.32
N LEU A 114 18.06 25.56 -17.54
CA LEU A 114 19.08 24.78 -18.26
C LEU A 114 18.77 24.60 -19.74
N TYR A 115 17.59 25.01 -20.21
CA TYR A 115 17.18 25.02 -21.61
C TYR A 115 16.93 26.46 -22.04
#